data_AF-A0A6N8HPT4-F1
#
_entry.id   AF-A0A6N8HPT4-F1
#
_cell.length_a   1.000
_cell.length_b   1.000
_cell.length_c   1.000
_cell.angle_alpha   90.00
_cell.angle_beta   90.00
_cell.angle_gamma   90.00
#
_symmetry.space_group_name_H-M   'P 1'
#
loop_
_entity.id
_entity.type
_entity.pdbx_description
1 polymer ?
#
loop_
_entity_poly.entity_id
_entity_poly.type
_entity_poly.pdbx_seq_one_letter_code
_entity_poly.pdbx_strand_id
1 'polypeptide(L)'
;MSSNKVTMGQVVWKQYRYKLKAYHQVFTSLVVLQLMALLFSSGPVSSSGGGGYGMYVSLNSYTGDVILIFTFLWVTINAITMMTRAYREDDFLFVTNHTSQHIANILFLITASVIGAVTATLVNYLYRILTFYLTEKDNFIGMIDDVSPVLDPLIGILGATFYLLMFGALGYLIGSMVQLHRVFIFLLPVLFVGALFFDEWTIDTSVIGEIFIFYAGETNLLLFILKTAITAVVLFTGAFFLLGKKEVRA
;
A
#
# COMPACT_ATOMS: atom_id res chain seq x y z
N MET A 1 -36.13 -9.92 -30.55
CA MET A 1 -34.80 -9.52 -30.04
C MET A 1 -34.46 -10.42 -28.87
N SER A 2 -33.45 -11.28 -29.03
CA SER A 2 -33.08 -12.28 -28.01
C SER A 2 -32.57 -11.59 -26.74
N SER A 3 -33.21 -11.89 -25.61
CA SER A 3 -32.80 -11.43 -24.28
C SER A 3 -31.52 -12.18 -23.90
N ASN A 4 -30.38 -11.70 -24.39
CA ASN A 4 -29.08 -12.18 -23.96
C ASN A 4 -28.85 -11.61 -22.56
N LYS A 5 -29.28 -12.35 -21.53
CA LYS A 5 -29.11 -11.95 -20.12
C LYS A 5 -27.62 -11.70 -19.88
N VAL A 6 -27.25 -10.43 -19.78
CA VAL A 6 -25.87 -10.06 -19.45
C VAL A 6 -25.57 -10.64 -18.07
N THR A 7 -24.58 -11.52 -18.01
CA THR A 7 -24.21 -12.17 -16.75
C THR A 7 -23.41 -11.21 -15.88
N MET A 8 -23.55 -11.33 -14.56
CA MET A 8 -22.86 -10.48 -13.58
C MET A 8 -21.35 -10.41 -13.81
N GLY A 9 -20.72 -11.55 -14.11
CA GLY A 9 -19.29 -11.62 -14.40
C GLY A 9 -18.88 -10.84 -15.65
N GLN A 10 -19.71 -10.81 -16.70
CA GLN A 10 -19.45 -10.01 -17.90
C GLN A 10 -19.52 -8.51 -17.60
N VAL A 11 -20.43 -8.08 -16.70
CA VAL A 11 -20.51 -6.68 -16.25
C VAL A 11 -19.25 -6.31 -15.45
N VAL A 12 -18.87 -7.14 -14.47
CA VAL A 12 -17.67 -6.93 -13.65
C VAL A 12 -16.42 -6.84 -14.53
N TRP A 13 -16.25 -7.74 -15.50
CA TRP A 13 -15.09 -7.74 -16.38
C TRP A 13 -15.00 -6.49 -17.26
N LYS A 14 -16.15 -6.04 -17.80
CA LYS A 14 -16.22 -4.81 -18.58
C LYS A 14 -15.87 -3.59 -17.74
N GLN A 15 -16.42 -3.49 -16.53
CA GLN A 15 -16.11 -2.41 -15.59
C GLN A 15 -14.63 -2.41 -15.19
N TYR A 16 -14.08 -3.57 -14.86
CA TYR A 16 -12.67 -3.72 -14.51
C TYR A 16 -11.75 -3.27 -15.67
N ARG A 17 -12.01 -3.72 -16.91
CA ARG A 17 -11.24 -3.29 -18.07
C ARG A 17 -11.39 -1.80 -18.36
N TYR A 18 -12.59 -1.25 -18.18
CA TYR A 18 -12.82 0.18 -18.31
C TYR A 18 -12.00 0.96 -17.27
N LYS A 19 -12.03 0.53 -16.00
CA LYS A 19 -11.25 1.14 -14.91
C LYS A 19 -9.76 1.11 -15.20
N LEU A 20 -9.21 -0.01 -15.67
CA LEU A 20 -7.79 -0.06 -16.05
C LEU A 20 -7.41 0.96 -17.12
N LYS A 21 -8.30 1.25 -18.08
CA LYS A 21 -8.05 2.24 -19.14
C LYS A 21 -8.27 3.68 -18.67
N ALA A 22 -9.37 3.92 -17.97
CA ALA A 22 -9.75 5.27 -17.51
C ALA A 22 -8.82 5.79 -16.41
N TYR A 23 -8.32 4.91 -15.55
CA TYR A 23 -7.47 5.25 -14.41
C TYR A 23 -5.98 5.18 -14.76
N HIS A 24 -5.57 5.38 -16.02
CA HIS A 24 -4.15 5.45 -16.39
C HIS A 24 -3.37 6.46 -15.54
N GLN A 25 -4.00 7.58 -15.19
CA GLN A 25 -3.41 8.63 -14.35
C GLN A 25 -3.01 8.12 -12.94
N VAL A 26 -3.69 7.10 -12.41
CA VAL A 26 -3.34 6.46 -11.14
C VAL A 26 -1.93 5.84 -11.22
N PHE A 27 -1.60 5.19 -12.32
CA PHE A 27 -0.26 4.63 -12.53
C PHE A 27 0.79 5.71 -12.82
N THR A 28 0.42 6.81 -13.47
CA THR A 28 1.33 7.96 -13.61
C THR A 28 1.68 8.56 -12.25
N SER A 29 0.70 8.69 -11.34
CA SER A 29 0.94 9.19 -9.98
C SER A 29 1.86 8.28 -9.15
N LEU A 30 1.82 6.96 -9.38
CA LEU A 30 2.72 6.00 -8.75
C LEU A 30 4.18 6.29 -9.09
N VAL A 31 4.46 6.48 -10.38
CA VAL A 31 5.83 6.77 -10.86
C VAL A 31 6.34 8.07 -10.24
N VAL A 32 5.52 9.11 -10.22
CA VAL A 32 5.90 10.41 -9.62
C VAL A 32 6.22 10.25 -8.13
N LEU A 33 5.37 9.54 -7.37
CA LEU A 33 5.60 9.33 -5.94
C LEU A 33 6.83 8.46 -5.67
N GLN A 34 7.10 7.44 -6.49
CA GLN A 34 8.30 6.61 -6.35
C GLN A 34 9.58 7.38 -6.67
N LEU A 35 9.56 8.28 -7.66
CA LEU A 35 10.68 9.18 -7.95
C LEU A 35 10.90 10.16 -6.79
N MET A 36 9.83 10.73 -6.22
CA MET A 36 9.94 11.57 -5.02
C MET A 36 10.52 10.78 -3.83
N ALA A 37 10.06 9.55 -3.62
CA ALA A 37 10.56 8.70 -2.54
C ALA A 37 12.04 8.37 -2.71
N LEU A 38 12.50 8.14 -3.94
CA LEU A 38 13.92 7.94 -4.25
C LEU A 38 14.74 9.19 -3.89
N LEU A 39 14.25 10.39 -4.22
CA LEU A 39 14.90 11.64 -3.84
C LEU A 39 14.97 11.81 -2.32
N PHE A 40 13.89 11.51 -1.59
CA PHE A 40 13.87 11.57 -0.13
C PHE A 40 14.74 10.49 0.53
N SER A 41 15.01 9.38 -0.16
CA SER A 41 15.88 8.30 0.32
C SER A 41 17.37 8.62 0.18
N SER A 42 17.76 9.76 -0.41
CA SER A 42 19.16 10.08 -0.73
C SER A 42 20.09 10.25 0.50
N GLY A 43 19.54 10.41 1.71
CA GLY A 43 20.31 10.51 2.95
C GLY A 43 20.43 9.17 3.69
N PRO A 44 21.43 9.01 4.59
CA PRO A 44 21.47 7.89 5.51
C PRO A 44 20.31 7.98 6.51
N VAL A 45 19.64 6.85 6.75
CA VAL A 45 18.45 6.75 7.62
C VAL A 45 18.84 6.64 9.09
N SER A 46 20.02 6.07 9.37
CA SER A 46 20.62 6.13 10.69
C SER A 46 22.12 6.37 10.56
N SER A 47 22.67 7.17 11.48
CA SER A 47 24.12 7.36 11.61
C SER A 47 24.50 7.09 13.06
N SER A 48 25.50 6.24 13.25
CA SER A 48 26.08 5.95 14.56
C SER A 48 27.58 6.17 14.48
N GLY A 49 28.14 6.85 15.48
CA GLY A 49 29.57 7.19 15.51
C GLY A 49 30.15 6.81 16.86
N GLY A 50 31.36 6.25 16.85
CA GLY A 50 32.11 5.91 18.05
C GLY A 50 33.58 6.26 17.85
N GLY A 51 34.18 6.95 18.84
CA GLY A 51 35.59 7.34 18.81
C GLY A 51 36.36 6.84 20.03
N GLY A 52 37.56 6.31 19.81
CA GLY A 52 38.47 5.84 20.86
C GLY A 52 39.89 5.65 20.34
N TYR A 53 40.91 5.95 21.18
CA TYR A 53 42.33 5.83 20.85
C TYR A 53 42.77 6.51 19.53
N GLY A 54 42.24 7.70 19.24
CA GLY A 54 42.60 8.47 18.04
C GLY A 54 41.97 7.96 16.73
N MET A 55 41.10 6.96 16.79
CA MET A 55 40.27 6.52 15.66
C MET A 55 38.81 6.95 15.86
N TYR A 56 38.18 7.41 14.79
CA TYR A 56 36.77 7.74 14.72
C TYR A 56 36.11 6.86 13.68
N VAL A 57 35.09 6.11 14.07
CA VAL A 57 34.32 5.22 13.19
C VAL A 57 32.91 5.77 13.10
N SER A 58 32.44 6.01 11.88
CA SER A 58 31.05 6.38 11.59
C SER A 58 30.41 5.30 10.72
N LEU A 59 29.29 4.75 11.18
CA LEU A 59 28.46 3.81 10.46
C LEU A 59 27.17 4.52 10.03
N ASN A 60 26.96 4.58 8.71
CA ASN A 60 25.76 5.14 8.12
C ASN A 60 24.96 4.02 7.47
N SER A 61 23.70 3.84 7.88
CA SER A 61 22.80 2.84 7.30
C SER A 61 21.89 3.49 6.26
N TYR A 62 21.88 2.93 5.06
CA TYR A 62 21.02 3.33 3.94
C TYR A 62 19.94 2.27 3.74
N THR A 63 18.66 2.67 3.72
CA THR A 63 17.53 1.77 3.45
C THR A 63 16.56 2.39 2.45
N GLY A 64 15.97 1.55 1.60
CA GLY A 64 14.95 1.93 0.62
C GLY A 64 13.50 1.82 1.14
N ASP A 65 13.30 1.66 2.45
CA ASP A 65 11.97 1.47 3.06
C ASP A 65 11.02 2.64 2.80
N VAL A 66 11.57 3.85 2.64
CA VAL A 66 10.81 5.07 2.30
C VAL A 66 10.04 4.88 0.99
N ILE A 67 10.61 4.18 0.00
CA ILE A 67 9.95 3.89 -1.28
C ILE A 67 8.70 3.02 -1.08
N LEU A 68 8.78 2.01 -0.20
CA LEU A 68 7.64 1.17 0.15
C LEU A 68 6.58 1.98 0.90
N ILE A 69 6.96 2.82 1.86
CA ILE A 69 6.03 3.67 2.62
C ILE A 69 5.24 4.60 1.69
N PHE A 70 5.92 5.27 0.74
CA PHE A 70 5.24 6.11 -0.25
C PHE A 70 4.28 5.31 -1.14
N THR A 71 4.64 4.06 -1.46
CA THR A 71 3.77 3.18 -2.24
C THR A 71 2.55 2.72 -1.42
N PHE A 72 2.68 2.50 -0.11
CA PHE A 72 1.56 2.25 0.80
C PHE A 72 0.61 3.45 0.88
N LEU A 73 1.15 4.66 1.00
CA LEU A 73 0.34 5.89 0.98
C LEU A 73 -0.39 6.04 -0.36
N TRP A 74 0.31 5.80 -1.47
CA TRP A 74 -0.28 5.85 -2.81
C TRP A 74 -1.48 4.91 -2.96
N VAL A 75 -1.34 3.63 -2.61
CA VAL A 75 -2.45 2.66 -2.78
C VAL A 75 -3.63 3.02 -1.88
N THR A 76 -3.35 3.50 -0.66
CA THR A 76 -4.37 3.90 0.32
C THR A 76 -5.16 5.12 -0.19
N ILE A 77 -4.47 6.16 -0.66
CA ILE A 77 -5.09 7.38 -1.20
C ILE A 77 -5.94 7.06 -2.44
N ASN A 78 -5.43 6.21 -3.34
CA ASN A 78 -6.19 5.80 -4.52
C ASN A 78 -7.44 4.98 -4.14
N ALA A 79 -7.32 4.07 -3.19
CA ALA A 79 -8.46 3.30 -2.68
C ALA A 79 -9.55 4.21 -2.08
N ILE A 80 -9.16 5.25 -1.32
CA ILE A 80 -10.10 6.26 -0.79
C ILE A 80 -10.73 7.06 -1.95
N THR A 81 -9.93 7.46 -2.94
CA THR A 81 -10.38 8.31 -4.06
C THR A 81 -11.39 7.58 -4.95
N MET A 82 -11.20 6.28 -5.19
CA MET A 82 -12.17 5.43 -5.91
C MET A 82 -13.55 5.38 -5.22
N MET A 83 -13.60 5.70 -3.92
CA MET A 83 -14.82 5.79 -3.14
C MET A 83 -15.38 7.22 -3.09
N THR A 84 -14.91 8.15 -3.91
CA THR A 84 -15.53 9.48 -4.00
C THR A 84 -16.73 9.47 -4.96
N ARG A 85 -17.63 10.46 -4.80
CA ARG A 85 -18.86 10.54 -5.61
C ARG A 85 -18.58 10.71 -7.10
N ALA A 86 -17.58 11.53 -7.46
CA ALA A 86 -17.22 11.79 -8.86
C ALA A 86 -16.88 10.51 -9.62
N TYR A 87 -15.99 9.67 -9.07
CA TYR A 87 -15.61 8.40 -9.68
C TYR A 87 -16.73 7.34 -9.69
N ARG A 88 -17.71 7.46 -8.79
CA ARG A 88 -18.89 6.59 -8.78
C ARG A 88 -19.92 7.01 -9.84
N GLU A 89 -20.03 8.30 -10.10
CA GLU A 89 -20.94 8.85 -11.11
C GLU A 89 -20.52 8.47 -12.54
N ASP A 90 -19.22 8.43 -12.80
CA ASP A 90 -18.66 7.91 -14.05
C ASP A 90 -18.97 6.41 -14.27
N ASP A 91 -19.09 5.63 -13.18
CA ASP A 91 -19.43 4.21 -13.25
C ASP A 91 -20.93 3.96 -13.58
N PHE A 92 -21.83 4.95 -13.39
CA PHE A 92 -23.26 4.84 -13.71
C PHE A 92 -23.57 4.97 -15.22
N LEU A 93 -22.57 5.31 -16.04
CA LEU A 93 -22.69 5.24 -17.50
C LEU A 93 -22.90 3.80 -18.02
N PHE A 94 -22.62 2.80 -17.19
CA PHE A 94 -22.92 1.40 -17.47
C PHE A 94 -24.15 0.94 -16.67
N VAL A 95 -24.89 -0.07 -17.17
CA VAL A 95 -25.91 -0.77 -16.38
C VAL A 95 -25.18 -1.58 -15.30
N THR A 96 -25.03 -1.00 -14.12
CA THR A 96 -24.20 -1.52 -13.02
C THR A 96 -25.05 -1.84 -11.80
N ASN A 97 -24.69 -2.93 -11.09
CA ASN A 97 -25.20 -3.21 -9.76
C ASN A 97 -24.11 -2.82 -8.74
N HIS A 98 -24.51 -2.42 -7.53
CA HIS A 98 -23.58 -2.10 -6.43
C HIS A 98 -22.53 -3.19 -6.22
N THR A 99 -22.97 -4.44 -6.23
CA THR A 99 -22.10 -5.62 -6.08
C THR A 99 -21.08 -5.75 -7.21
N SER A 100 -21.41 -5.39 -8.46
CA SER A 100 -20.45 -5.50 -9.57
C SER A 100 -19.38 -4.42 -9.44
N GLN A 101 -19.79 -3.22 -9.05
CA GLN A 101 -18.87 -2.11 -8.81
C GLN A 101 -17.88 -2.41 -7.68
N HIS A 102 -18.36 -2.98 -6.56
CA HIS A 102 -17.48 -3.42 -5.47
C HIS A 102 -16.45 -4.45 -5.91
N ILE A 103 -16.88 -5.49 -6.62
CA ILE A 103 -15.98 -6.54 -7.10
C ILE A 103 -14.98 -5.95 -8.12
N ALA A 104 -15.42 -5.09 -9.03
CA ALA A 104 -14.54 -4.45 -10.00
C ALA A 104 -13.49 -3.54 -9.33
N ASN A 105 -13.86 -2.82 -8.27
CA ASN A 105 -12.94 -2.01 -7.48
C ASN A 105 -11.91 -2.85 -6.73
N ILE A 106 -12.33 -3.97 -6.12
CA ILE A 106 -11.42 -4.90 -5.44
C ILE A 106 -10.43 -5.50 -6.44
N LEU A 107 -10.91 -5.96 -7.61
CA LEU A 107 -10.03 -6.48 -8.67
C LEU A 107 -9.02 -5.44 -9.15
N PHE A 108 -9.45 -4.18 -9.30
CA PHE A 108 -8.55 -3.09 -9.64
C PHE A 108 -7.47 -2.89 -8.55
N LEU A 109 -7.84 -2.86 -7.27
CA LEU A 109 -6.89 -2.72 -6.16
C LEU A 109 -5.90 -3.89 -6.07
N ILE A 110 -6.33 -5.12 -6.34
CA ILE A 110 -5.43 -6.28 -6.44
C ILE A 110 -4.38 -6.03 -7.53
N THR A 111 -4.80 -5.59 -8.71
CA THR A 111 -3.85 -5.33 -9.81
C THR A 111 -2.94 -4.14 -9.55
N ALA A 112 -3.46 -3.07 -8.95
CA ALA A 112 -2.68 -1.92 -8.54
C ALA A 112 -1.64 -2.30 -7.48
N SER A 113 -1.97 -3.20 -6.56
CA SER A 113 -1.06 -3.70 -5.53
C SER A 113 0.08 -4.52 -6.11
N VAL A 114 -0.20 -5.40 -7.08
CA VAL A 114 0.84 -6.18 -7.79
C VAL A 114 1.78 -5.24 -8.57
N ILE A 115 1.24 -4.30 -9.34
CA ILE A 115 2.05 -3.34 -10.12
C ILE A 115 2.87 -2.45 -9.18
N GLY A 116 2.26 -1.96 -8.09
CA GLY A 116 2.93 -1.18 -7.05
C GLY A 116 4.08 -1.94 -6.39
N ALA A 117 3.88 -3.22 -6.06
CA ALA A 117 4.90 -4.06 -5.44
C ALA A 117 6.09 -4.31 -6.35
N VAL A 118 5.83 -4.68 -7.61
CA VAL A 118 6.86 -4.91 -8.62
C VAL A 118 7.69 -3.65 -8.82
N THR A 119 7.02 -2.51 -9.06
CA THR A 119 7.71 -1.23 -9.30
C THR A 119 8.48 -0.74 -8.08
N ALA A 120 7.90 -0.81 -6.88
CA ALA A 120 8.57 -0.39 -5.65
C ALA A 120 9.83 -1.22 -5.38
N THR A 121 9.76 -2.54 -5.63
CA THR A 121 10.92 -3.43 -5.49
C THR A 121 12.01 -3.08 -6.49
N LEU A 122 11.65 -2.86 -7.77
CA LEU A 122 12.62 -2.45 -8.80
C LEU A 122 13.26 -1.09 -8.48
N VAL A 123 12.49 -0.12 -7.98
CA VAL A 123 13.01 1.19 -7.57
C VAL A 123 13.92 1.07 -6.34
N ASN A 124 13.65 0.14 -5.43
CA ASN A 124 14.54 -0.15 -4.29
C ASN A 124 15.89 -0.72 -4.77
N TYR A 125 15.89 -1.64 -5.75
CA TYR A 125 17.14 -2.09 -6.38
C TYR A 125 17.87 -0.95 -7.11
N LEU A 126 17.14 -0.09 -7.82
CA LEU A 126 17.72 1.11 -8.43
C LEU A 126 18.37 2.02 -7.39
N TYR A 127 17.72 2.23 -6.24
CA TYR A 127 18.27 3.02 -5.14
C TYR A 127 19.57 2.44 -4.58
N ARG A 128 19.65 1.12 -4.40
CA ARG A 128 20.90 0.43 -3.97
C ARG A 128 22.03 0.63 -4.96
N ILE A 129 21.73 0.56 -6.26
CA ILE A 129 22.73 0.81 -7.33
C ILE A 129 23.19 2.28 -7.28
N LEU A 130 22.26 3.23 -7.16
CA LEU A 130 22.59 4.66 -7.10
C LEU A 130 23.45 4.99 -5.88
N THR A 131 23.07 4.51 -4.69
CA THR A 131 23.83 4.75 -3.45
C THR A 131 25.24 4.15 -3.51
N PHE A 132 25.41 2.99 -4.13
CA PHE A 132 26.72 2.39 -4.37
C PHE A 132 27.62 3.25 -5.27
N TYR A 133 27.08 3.85 -6.32
CA TYR A 133 27.87 4.72 -7.22
C TYR A 133 28.13 6.11 -6.64
N LEU A 134 27.23 6.63 -5.79
CA LEU A 134 27.34 7.96 -5.21
C LEU A 134 28.17 8.00 -3.92
N THR A 135 28.33 6.86 -3.24
CA THR A 135 29.13 6.73 -2.01
C THR A 135 30.51 6.13 -2.33
N GLU A 136 31.55 6.50 -1.58
CA GLU A 136 32.89 5.95 -1.77
C GLU A 136 32.91 4.42 -1.65
N LYS A 137 33.38 3.75 -2.72
CA LYS A 137 33.29 2.29 -2.91
C LYS A 137 33.96 1.46 -1.81
N ASP A 138 34.96 2.02 -1.13
CA ASP A 138 35.78 1.32 -0.15
C ASP A 138 35.17 1.28 1.26
N ASN A 139 34.08 2.02 1.49
CA ASN A 139 33.39 2.09 2.79
C ASN A 139 32.06 1.33 2.84
N PHE A 140 31.69 0.62 1.77
CA PHE A 140 30.41 -0.07 1.67
C PHE A 140 30.53 -1.55 2.03
N ILE A 141 30.21 -1.88 3.28
CA ILE A 141 30.12 -3.27 3.75
C ILE A 141 28.70 -3.77 3.45
N GLY A 142 28.56 -4.80 2.60
CA GLY A 142 27.27 -5.50 2.42
C GLY A 142 26.78 -5.70 0.98
N MET A 143 27.51 -5.26 -0.06
CA MET A 143 27.10 -5.50 -1.45
C MET A 143 27.81 -6.68 -2.13
N ILE A 144 28.93 -7.15 -1.56
CA ILE A 144 29.84 -8.11 -2.22
C ILE A 144 29.50 -9.58 -1.91
N ASP A 145 28.84 -9.88 -0.79
CA ASP A 145 28.52 -11.26 -0.39
C ASP A 145 27.07 -11.71 -0.70
N ASP A 146 26.16 -10.76 -0.98
CA ASP A 146 24.76 -11.05 -1.30
C ASP A 146 24.53 -11.13 -2.82
N VAL A 147 25.06 -12.18 -3.46
CA VAL A 147 24.38 -12.71 -4.65
C VAL A 147 23.09 -13.35 -4.15
N SER A 148 22.12 -12.51 -3.80
CA SER A 148 20.81 -12.94 -3.33
C SER A 148 20.22 -13.90 -4.37
N PRO A 149 19.83 -15.12 -3.97
CA PRO A 149 19.10 -16.02 -4.84
C PRO A 149 17.97 -15.28 -5.55
N VAL A 150 17.67 -15.64 -6.80
CA VAL A 150 16.54 -15.07 -7.59
C VAL A 150 15.20 -15.14 -6.82
N LEU A 151 15.12 -15.98 -5.79
CA LEU A 151 13.97 -16.11 -4.89
C LEU A 151 13.76 -14.91 -3.97
N ASP A 152 14.81 -14.22 -3.51
CA ASP A 152 14.69 -13.10 -2.56
C ASP A 152 13.89 -11.91 -3.11
N PRO A 153 14.15 -11.41 -4.34
CA PRO A 153 13.30 -10.37 -4.93
C PRO A 153 11.86 -10.84 -5.13
N LEU A 154 11.63 -12.12 -5.45
CA LEU A 154 10.28 -12.66 -5.64
C LEU A 154 9.51 -12.70 -4.32
N ILE A 155 10.17 -13.11 -3.23
CA ILE A 155 9.61 -13.06 -1.88
C ILE A 155 9.30 -11.61 -1.49
N GLY A 156 10.19 -10.67 -1.79
CA GLY A 156 9.98 -9.24 -1.57
C GLY A 156 8.77 -8.68 -2.32
N ILE A 157 8.63 -8.99 -3.61
CA ILE A 157 7.48 -8.59 -4.44
C ILE A 157 6.19 -9.17 -3.89
N LEU A 158 6.20 -10.46 -3.52
CA LEU A 158 5.03 -11.12 -2.97
C LEU A 158 4.63 -10.49 -1.62
N GLY A 159 5.60 -10.28 -0.74
CA GLY A 159 5.40 -9.60 0.54
C GLY A 159 4.82 -8.20 0.38
N ALA A 160 5.43 -7.39 -0.47
CA ALA A 160 4.96 -6.03 -0.78
C ALA A 160 3.56 -6.04 -1.41
N THR A 161 3.22 -7.03 -2.25
CA THR A 161 1.88 -7.16 -2.84
C THR A 161 0.81 -7.34 -1.77
N PHE A 162 1.04 -8.24 -0.80
CA PHE A 162 0.08 -8.48 0.27
C PHE A 162 -0.03 -7.31 1.24
N TYR A 163 1.06 -6.61 1.54
CA TYR A 163 1.00 -5.37 2.30
C TYR A 163 0.22 -4.29 1.55
N LEU A 164 0.52 -4.04 0.28
CA LEU A 164 -0.21 -3.07 -0.54
C LEU A 164 -1.70 -3.41 -0.65
N LEU A 165 -2.04 -4.69 -0.76
CA LEU A 165 -3.42 -5.14 -0.77
C LEU A 165 -4.13 -4.84 0.56
N MET A 166 -3.46 -5.10 1.69
CA MET A 166 -3.98 -4.82 3.03
C MET A 166 -4.18 -3.30 3.25
N PHE A 167 -3.19 -2.48 2.90
CA PHE A 167 -3.28 -1.02 2.96
C PHE A 167 -4.33 -0.46 2.00
N GLY A 168 -4.43 -1.03 0.80
CA GLY A 168 -5.50 -0.73 -0.15
C GLY A 168 -6.89 -1.07 0.41
N ALA A 169 -7.04 -2.21 1.09
CA ALA A 169 -8.27 -2.60 1.76
C ALA A 169 -8.62 -1.67 2.94
N LEU A 170 -7.62 -1.24 3.72
CA LEU A 170 -7.79 -0.22 4.78
C LEU A 170 -8.28 1.10 4.17
N GLY A 171 -7.61 1.60 3.13
CA GLY A 171 -8.02 2.81 2.42
C GLY A 171 -9.43 2.69 1.84
N TYR A 172 -9.78 1.52 1.32
CA TYR A 172 -11.11 1.25 0.79
C TYR A 172 -12.20 1.30 1.88
N LEU A 173 -11.93 0.71 3.06
CA LEU A 173 -12.81 0.79 4.21
C LEU A 173 -12.96 2.23 4.72
N ILE A 174 -11.85 2.95 4.85
CA ILE A 174 -11.83 4.37 5.23
C ILE A 174 -12.68 5.20 4.26
N GLY A 175 -12.48 5.01 2.95
CA GLY A 175 -13.29 5.68 1.92
C GLY A 175 -14.78 5.37 2.06
N SER A 176 -15.13 4.13 2.41
CA SER A 176 -16.51 3.70 2.67
C SER A 176 -17.11 4.36 3.91
N MET A 177 -16.33 4.52 4.99
CA MET A 177 -16.75 5.25 6.20
C MET A 177 -16.94 6.75 5.93
N VAL A 178 -16.01 7.36 5.20
CA VAL A 178 -16.09 8.77 4.78
C VAL A 178 -17.32 9.02 3.91
N GLN A 179 -17.67 8.07 3.02
CA GLN A 179 -18.92 8.14 2.30
C GLN A 179 -20.12 8.11 3.26
N LEU A 180 -20.11 7.24 4.27
CA LEU A 180 -21.21 7.11 5.23
C LEU A 180 -21.47 8.42 5.96
N HIS A 181 -20.44 9.06 6.49
CA HIS A 181 -20.55 10.36 7.17
C HIS A 181 -19.31 11.23 6.93
N ARG A 182 -19.52 12.50 6.54
CA ARG A 182 -18.41 13.43 6.20
C ARG A 182 -17.50 13.75 7.39
N VAL A 183 -17.95 13.56 8.63
CA VAL A 183 -17.13 13.77 9.84
C VAL A 183 -15.91 12.85 9.86
N PHE A 184 -15.98 11.66 9.26
CA PHE A 184 -14.84 10.75 9.19
C PHE A 184 -13.63 11.32 8.45
N ILE A 185 -13.79 12.36 7.62
CA ILE A 185 -12.69 13.09 6.97
C ILE A 185 -11.75 13.71 8.02
N PHE A 186 -12.31 14.25 9.10
CA PHE A 186 -11.52 14.86 10.18
C PHE A 186 -11.24 13.87 11.31
N LEU A 187 -12.20 13.01 11.63
CA LEU A 187 -12.10 12.09 12.76
C LEU A 187 -11.02 11.03 12.56
N LEU A 188 -10.84 10.48 11.36
CA LEU A 188 -9.84 9.44 11.11
C LEU A 188 -8.39 9.94 11.22
N PRO A 189 -7.99 11.08 10.59
CA PRO A 189 -6.67 11.65 10.82
C PRO A 189 -6.41 12.00 12.29
N VAL A 190 -7.41 12.56 12.98
CA VAL A 190 -7.28 12.91 14.41
C VAL A 190 -7.09 11.66 15.27
N LEU A 191 -7.83 10.58 15.01
CA LEU A 191 -7.64 9.31 15.72
C LEU A 191 -6.27 8.70 15.43
N PHE A 192 -5.82 8.72 14.17
CA PHE A 192 -4.52 8.18 13.79
C PHE A 192 -3.37 8.93 14.46
N VAL A 193 -3.37 10.27 14.36
CA VAL A 193 -2.36 11.12 15.01
C VAL A 193 -2.46 11.03 16.52
N GLY A 194 -3.67 11.04 17.07
CA GLY A 194 -3.91 10.88 18.50
C GLY A 194 -3.36 9.57 19.05
N ALA A 195 -3.53 8.46 18.32
CA ALA A 195 -2.99 7.15 18.71
C ALA A 195 -1.45 7.15 18.73
N LEU A 196 -0.80 7.82 17.77
CA LEU A 196 0.66 7.94 17.75
C LEU A 196 1.21 8.69 18.98
N PHE A 197 0.54 9.76 19.41
CA PHE A 197 0.96 10.50 20.61
C PHE A 197 0.62 9.79 21.92
N PHE A 198 -0.46 9.00 21.95
CA PHE A 198 -0.87 8.28 23.16
C PHE A 198 0.12 7.14 23.50
N ASP A 199 0.69 6.50 22.47
CA ASP A 199 1.67 5.42 22.63
C ASP A 199 2.97 5.88 23.32
N GLU A 200 3.34 7.16 23.26
CA GLU A 200 4.51 7.69 23.98
C GLU A 200 4.27 7.87 25.48
N TRP A 201 3.02 7.93 25.94
CA TRP A 201 2.68 8.21 27.35
C TRP A 201 2.53 6.93 28.19
N THR A 202 2.30 5.78 27.57
CA THR A 202 2.17 4.48 28.25
C THR A 202 3.43 3.65 28.06
N ILE A 203 4.16 3.41 29.16
CA ILE A 203 5.52 2.84 29.19
C ILE A 203 5.59 1.36 28.71
N ASP A 204 4.47 0.61 28.71
CA ASP A 204 4.53 -0.87 28.58
C ASP A 204 3.89 -1.48 27.33
N THR A 205 2.95 -0.84 26.63
CA THR A 205 2.27 -1.46 25.46
C THR A 205 1.83 -0.42 24.43
N SER A 206 2.67 -0.17 23.43
CA SER A 206 2.26 0.58 22.23
C SER A 206 1.36 -0.31 21.38
N VAL A 207 0.09 0.08 21.22
CA VAL A 207 -0.87 -0.70 20.41
C VAL A 207 -0.40 -0.74 18.95
N ILE A 208 0.17 0.36 18.45
CA ILE A 208 0.69 0.45 17.07
C ILE A 208 1.94 -0.43 16.93
N GLY A 209 2.81 -0.45 17.94
CA GLY A 209 4.01 -1.28 18.00
C GLY A 209 3.68 -2.77 18.02
N GLU A 210 2.68 -3.19 18.79
CA GLU A 210 2.22 -4.59 18.80
C GLU A 210 1.63 -5.03 17.47
N ILE A 211 0.80 -4.17 16.85
CA ILE A 211 0.28 -4.43 15.50
C ILE A 211 1.44 -4.55 14.51
N PHE A 212 2.44 -3.66 14.59
CA PHE A 212 3.60 -3.71 13.72
C PHE A 212 4.37 -5.02 13.90
N ILE A 213 4.68 -5.42 15.14
CA ILE A 213 5.39 -6.67 15.44
C ILE A 213 4.58 -7.89 14.98
N PHE A 214 3.25 -7.87 15.14
CA PHE A 214 2.38 -8.99 14.74
C PHE A 214 2.44 -9.30 13.23
N TYR A 215 2.59 -8.28 12.38
CA TYR A 215 2.69 -8.43 10.93
C TYR A 215 4.14 -8.49 10.42
N ALA A 216 5.01 -7.60 10.90
CA ALA A 216 6.39 -7.46 10.43
C ALA A 216 7.37 -8.45 11.08
N GLY A 217 7.06 -8.95 12.29
CA GLY A 217 7.90 -9.91 13.01
C GLY A 217 7.73 -11.37 12.56
N GLU A 218 6.89 -11.64 11.56
CA GLU A 218 6.61 -13.00 11.11
C GLU A 218 7.70 -13.51 10.16
N THR A 219 8.40 -14.58 10.55
CA THR A 219 9.44 -15.19 9.72
C THR A 219 8.89 -16.17 8.69
N ASN A 220 7.69 -16.72 8.92
CA ASN A 220 7.06 -17.69 8.03
C ASN A 220 6.22 -17.00 6.95
N LEU A 221 6.67 -17.07 5.69
CA LEU A 221 6.01 -16.45 4.54
C LEU A 221 4.54 -16.87 4.38
N LEU A 222 4.21 -18.14 4.58
CA LEU A 222 2.84 -18.64 4.40
C LEU A 222 1.90 -18.06 5.45
N LEU A 223 2.36 -17.99 6.70
CA LEU A 223 1.61 -17.45 7.82
C LEU A 223 1.42 -15.94 7.65
N PHE A 224 2.46 -15.23 7.19
CA PHE A 224 2.39 -13.83 6.79
C PHE A 224 1.32 -13.57 5.72
N ILE A 225 1.33 -14.34 4.62
CA ILE A 225 0.34 -14.24 3.54
C ILE A 225 -1.07 -14.46 4.08
N LEU A 226 -1.25 -15.47 4.92
CA LEU A 226 -2.55 -15.81 5.46
C LEU A 226 -3.09 -14.70 6.37
N LYS A 227 -2.25 -14.16 7.28
CA LYS A 227 -2.61 -13.03 8.15
C LYS A 227 -3.05 -11.82 7.34
N THR A 228 -2.24 -11.42 6.36
CA THR A 228 -2.50 -10.22 5.55
C THR A 228 -3.70 -10.40 4.62
N ALA A 229 -3.84 -11.56 3.98
CA ALA A 229 -4.99 -11.88 3.13
C ALA A 229 -6.31 -11.91 3.91
N ILE A 230 -6.34 -12.56 5.07
CA ILE A 230 -7.52 -12.59 5.94
C ILE A 230 -7.89 -11.16 6.37
N THR A 231 -6.90 -10.37 6.78
CA THR A 231 -7.12 -8.97 7.16
C THR A 231 -7.74 -8.18 6.01
N ALA A 232 -7.18 -8.29 4.79
CA ALA A 232 -7.73 -7.63 3.61
C ALA A 232 -9.18 -8.06 3.31
N VAL A 233 -9.50 -9.35 3.41
CA VAL A 233 -10.86 -9.89 3.21
C VAL A 233 -11.83 -9.33 4.26
N VAL A 234 -11.45 -9.30 5.53
CA VAL A 234 -12.26 -8.71 6.62
C VAL A 234 -12.53 -7.23 6.36
N LEU A 235 -11.53 -6.48 5.91
CA LEU A 235 -11.67 -5.05 5.60
C LEU A 235 -12.59 -4.81 4.39
N PHE A 236 -12.42 -5.56 3.30
CA PHE A 236 -13.28 -5.43 2.12
C PHE A 236 -14.73 -5.85 2.40
N THR A 237 -14.93 -6.92 3.17
CA THR A 237 -16.29 -7.33 3.58
C THR A 237 -16.94 -6.29 4.49
N GLY A 238 -16.20 -5.74 5.45
CA GLY A 238 -16.65 -4.61 6.27
C GLY A 238 -17.08 -3.40 5.42
N ALA A 239 -16.27 -3.03 4.43
CA ALA A 239 -16.59 -1.95 3.50
C ALA A 239 -17.88 -2.21 2.70
N PHE A 240 -18.06 -3.45 2.23
CA PHE A 240 -19.26 -3.87 1.51
C PHE A 240 -20.53 -3.75 2.36
N PHE A 241 -20.49 -4.19 3.63
CA PHE A 241 -21.63 -4.08 4.55
C PHE A 241 -22.01 -2.64 4.89
N LEU A 242 -21.02 -1.74 5.00
CA LEU A 242 -21.28 -0.32 5.29
C LEU A 242 -22.06 0.37 4.16
N LEU A 243 -21.85 -0.05 2.91
CA LEU A 243 -22.44 0.61 1.74
C LEU A 243 -23.76 -0.01 1.30
N GLY A 244 -23.97 -1.31 1.56
CA GLY A 244 -25.25 -1.96 1.32
C GLY A 244 -26.44 -1.34 2.09
N LYS A 245 -26.20 -0.59 3.17
CA LYS A 245 -27.25 0.08 3.95
C LYS A 245 -27.78 1.39 3.33
N LYS A 246 -27.21 1.87 2.22
CA LYS A 246 -27.63 3.14 1.59
C LYS A 246 -28.70 3.00 0.51
N GLU A 247 -29.24 1.81 0.28
CA GLU A 247 -30.16 1.55 -0.85
C GLU A 247 -31.64 1.84 -0.59
N VAL A 248 -32.03 2.44 0.54
CA VAL A 248 -33.39 2.98 0.67
C VAL A 248 -33.32 4.46 1.02
N ARG A 249 -33.19 5.30 -0.02
CA ARG A 249 -33.76 6.64 -0.03
C ARG A 249 -34.05 7.06 -1.47
N ALA A 250 -35.33 7.32 -1.68
CA ALA A 250 -35.94 8.05 -2.78
C ALA A 250 -35.30 9.42 -3.01
#